data_AF-A0A2I1EH01-F1
#
_entry.id   AF-A0A2I1EH01-F1
#
_cell.length_a   1.000
_cell.length_b   1.000
_cell.length_c   1.000
_cell.angle_alpha   90.00
_cell.angle_beta   90.00
_cell.angle_gamma   90.00
#
_symmetry.space_group_name_H-M   'P 1'
#
loop_
_entity.id
_entity.type
_entity.pdbx_description
1 polymer ?
#
loop_
_entity_poly.entity_id
_entity_poly.type
_entity_poly.pdbx_seq_one_letter_code
_entity_poly.pdbx_strand_id
1 'polypeptide(L)'
;MNSQPSLIFTHPTTFYYRPPNDCYHYRVICKEISNDTVEYLLNKLSKESVQSNKNESIFYYQQQYNNQFYQISCEIVSPLVINNCLSKNFLGIEFQQNMEQENLVLNFDQKENLKCHLKKYLGQYVLEIKN
;
A
#
# COMPACT_ATOMS: atom_id res chain seq x y z
N MET A 1 6.31 38.56 1.33
CA MET A 1 6.83 37.20 1.62
C MET A 1 6.67 36.38 0.36
N ASN A 2 7.78 35.98 -0.25
CA ASN A 2 7.78 35.22 -1.51
C ASN A 2 7.28 33.80 -1.24
N SER A 3 6.02 33.51 -1.55
CA SER A 3 5.53 32.14 -1.64
C SER A 3 6.09 31.54 -2.93
N GLN A 4 7.21 30.81 -2.83
CA GLN A 4 7.60 29.89 -3.89
C GLN A 4 6.41 28.94 -4.14
N PRO A 5 6.03 28.65 -5.40
CA PRO A 5 5.07 27.59 -5.65
C PRO A 5 5.68 26.30 -5.10
N SER A 6 5.03 25.71 -4.10
CA SER A 6 5.35 24.37 -3.65
C SER A 6 5.29 23.45 -4.86
N LEU A 7 6.42 22.87 -5.26
CA LEU A 7 6.46 21.87 -6.32
C LEU A 7 5.51 20.73 -5.92
N ILE A 8 4.40 20.62 -6.64
CA ILE A 8 3.44 19.55 -6.44
C ILE A 8 4.00 18.34 -7.18
N PHE A 9 4.45 17.34 -6.44
CA PHE A 9 4.85 16.06 -7.02
C PHE A 9 3.62 15.18 -7.15
N THR A 10 3.35 14.71 -8.37
CA THR A 10 2.34 13.68 -8.59
C THR A 10 2.93 12.31 -8.31
N HIS A 11 2.08 11.40 -7.82
CA HIS A 11 2.48 10.04 -7.50
C HIS A 11 1.43 9.04 -8.01
N PRO A 12 1.84 7.90 -8.62
CA PRO A 12 0.89 6.88 -9.08
C PRO A 12 0.10 6.28 -7.91
N THR A 13 -1.12 5.86 -8.20
CA THR A 13 -1.98 5.17 -7.22
C THR A 13 -1.64 3.71 -7.01
N THR A 14 -0.82 3.10 -7.87
CA THR A 14 -0.31 1.73 -7.68
C THR A 14 1.20 1.74 -7.71
N PHE A 15 1.82 1.23 -6.64
CA PHE A 15 3.28 1.25 -6.47
C PHE A 15 3.76 0.18 -5.50
N TYR A 16 5.07 -0.01 -5.41
CA TYR A 16 5.70 -0.83 -4.39
C TYR A 16 6.31 0.04 -3.30
N TYR A 17 6.19 -0.39 -2.06
CA TYR A 17 6.67 0.34 -0.89
C TYR A 17 7.32 -0.60 0.12
N ARG A 18 8.39 -0.16 0.76
CA ARG A 18 8.99 -0.83 1.91
C ARG A 18 9.22 0.19 3.02
N PRO A 19 8.53 0.10 4.16
CA PRO A 19 8.82 0.94 5.31
C PRO A 19 10.26 0.73 5.80
N PRO A 20 10.87 1.74 6.43
CA PRO A 20 12.09 1.55 7.19
C PRO A 20 11.92 0.41 8.20
N ASN A 21 12.95 -0.43 8.35
CA ASN A 21 13.01 -1.54 9.29
C ASN A 21 11.96 -2.66 9.08
N ASP A 22 11.29 -2.72 7.92
CA ASP A 22 10.45 -3.86 7.54
C ASP A 22 11.22 -4.85 6.68
N CYS A 23 10.88 -6.14 6.76
CA CYS A 23 11.46 -7.21 5.94
C CYS A 23 10.76 -7.35 4.59
N TYR A 24 9.48 -6.95 4.51
CA TYR A 24 8.67 -7.17 3.32
C TYR A 24 8.56 -5.93 2.43
N HIS A 25 8.42 -6.19 1.13
CA HIS A 25 7.91 -5.20 0.19
C HIS A 25 6.40 -5.35 0.10
N TYR A 26 5.71 -4.23 -0.05
CA TYR A 26 4.26 -4.18 -0.16
C TYR A 26 3.86 -3.64 -1.51
N ARG A 27 2.91 -4.31 -2.15
CA ARG A 27 2.17 -3.70 -3.25
C ARG A 27 1.08 -2.82 -2.64
N VAL A 28 1.11 -1.55 -2.97
CA VAL A 28 0.18 -0.55 -2.46
C VAL A 28 -0.73 -0.10 -3.60
N ILE A 29 -2.02 -0.07 -3.33
CA ILE A 29 -3.04 0.48 -4.23
C ILE A 29 -3.84 1.52 -3.46
N CYS A 30 -3.94 2.72 -4.01
CA CYS A 30 -4.75 3.82 -3.53
C CYS A 30 -5.98 3.95 -4.42
N LYS A 31 -7.15 3.53 -3.93
CA LYS A 31 -8.41 3.67 -4.65
C LYS A 31 -9.15 4.89 -4.12
N GLU A 32 -9.40 5.88 -4.97
CA GLU A 32 -10.23 7.03 -4.59
C GLU A 32 -11.65 6.56 -4.22
N ILE A 33 -12.20 7.21 -3.20
CA ILE A 33 -13.51 6.94 -2.65
C ILE A 33 -14.35 8.22 -2.77
N SER A 34 -15.53 8.09 -3.36
CA SER A 34 -16.50 9.20 -3.39
C SER A 34 -17.03 9.52 -2.00
N ASN A 35 -17.42 10.77 -1.76
CA ASN A 35 -17.97 11.20 -0.45
C ASN A 35 -19.21 10.40 -0.04
N ASP A 36 -20.07 9.99 -0.99
CA ASP A 36 -21.25 9.14 -0.72
C ASP A 36 -20.86 7.76 -0.19
N THR A 37 -19.64 7.30 -0.52
CA THR A 37 -19.10 6.03 -0.01
C THR A 37 -18.51 6.20 1.41
N VAL A 38 -18.21 7.42 1.88
CA VAL A 38 -17.71 7.64 3.25
C VAL A 38 -18.79 7.32 4.29
N GLU A 39 -20.04 7.69 4.02
CA GLU A 39 -21.19 7.31 4.85
C GLU A 39 -21.36 5.78 4.90
N TYR A 40 -21.23 5.11 3.76
CA TYR A 40 -21.22 3.65 3.68
C TYR A 40 -20.07 3.03 4.49
N LEU A 41 -18.86 3.62 4.45
CA LEU A 41 -17.70 3.14 5.18
C LEU A 41 -17.82 3.33 6.68
N LEU A 42 -18.36 4.44 7.16
CA LEU A 42 -18.68 4.65 8.58
C LEU A 42 -19.68 3.59 9.07
N ASN A 43 -20.70 3.30 8.27
CA ASN A 43 -21.67 2.24 8.55
C ASN A 43 -21.03 0.83 8.54
N LYS A 44 -20.04 0.59 7.68
CA LYS A 44 -19.30 -0.68 7.58
C LYS A 44 -18.29 -0.87 8.74
N LEU A 45 -17.57 0.18 9.12
CA LEU A 45 -16.68 0.21 10.29
C LEU A 45 -17.44 -0.07 11.60
N SER A 46 -18.72 0.32 11.67
CA SER A 46 -19.61 -0.01 12.79
C SER A 46 -20.07 -1.48 12.80
N LYS A 47 -19.90 -2.25 11.72
CA LYS A 47 -20.48 -3.59 11.54
C LYS A 47 -19.47 -4.71 11.35
N GLU A 48 -18.23 -4.44 10.94
CA GLU A 48 -17.29 -5.51 10.60
C GLU A 48 -15.92 -5.38 11.28
N SER A 49 -15.62 -6.35 12.14
CA SER A 49 -14.28 -6.92 12.30
C SER A 49 -13.92 -7.65 10.99
N VAL A 50 -13.58 -6.91 9.93
CA VAL A 50 -13.42 -7.50 8.58
C VAL A 50 -12.30 -8.52 8.60
N GLN A 51 -12.63 -9.70 8.09
CA GLN A 51 -11.75 -10.82 7.80
C GLN A 51 -10.69 -10.41 6.77
N SER A 52 -9.69 -9.63 7.18
CA SER A 52 -8.54 -9.30 6.35
C SER A 52 -7.75 -10.58 6.08
N ASN A 53 -7.40 -10.83 4.82
CA ASN A 53 -6.39 -11.83 4.50
C ASN A 53 -5.15 -11.58 5.36
N LYS A 54 -4.51 -12.66 5.83
CA LYS A 54 -3.42 -12.56 6.82
C LYS A 54 -2.24 -11.71 6.32
N ASN A 55 -2.01 -11.67 5.01
CA ASN A 55 -0.95 -10.91 4.34
C ASN A 55 -1.39 -9.51 3.85
N GLU A 56 -2.62 -9.09 4.13
CA GLU A 56 -3.18 -7.83 3.66
C GLU A 56 -3.46 -6.85 4.80
N SER A 57 -3.35 -5.56 4.49
CA SER A 57 -3.74 -4.44 5.35
C SER A 57 -4.55 -3.45 4.55
N ILE A 58 -5.71 -3.06 5.07
CA ILE A 58 -6.58 -2.05 4.47
C ILE A 58 -6.79 -0.92 5.48
N PHE A 59 -6.60 0.32 5.05
CA PHE A 59 -6.91 1.49 5.85
C PHE A 59 -7.34 2.67 4.98
N TYR A 60 -7.96 3.66 5.61
CA TYR A 60 -8.44 4.87 4.93
C TYR A 60 -7.49 6.05 5.15
N TYR A 61 -7.31 6.84 4.10
CA TYR A 61 -6.45 8.01 4.08
C TYR A 61 -7.20 9.18 3.43
N GLN A 62 -7.23 10.31 4.12
CA GLN A 62 -7.68 11.58 3.55
C GLN A 62 -6.44 12.36 3.13
N GLN A 63 -6.36 12.71 1.85
CA GLN A 63 -5.27 13.52 1.33
C GLN A 63 -5.46 14.97 1.73
N GLN A 64 -4.43 15.58 2.31
CA GLN A 64 -4.51 16.95 2.85
C GLN A 64 -4.63 18.03 1.76
N TYR A 65 -4.16 17.74 0.55
CA TYR A 65 -4.10 18.72 -0.53
C TYR A 65 -5.47 19.06 -1.12
N ASN A 66 -6.28 18.04 -1.42
CA ASN A 66 -7.57 18.17 -2.11
C ASN A 66 -8.74 17.58 -1.31
N ASN A 67 -8.50 17.13 -0.06
CA ASN A 67 -9.47 16.47 0.81
C ASN A 67 -10.10 15.20 0.23
N GLN A 68 -9.53 14.61 -0.81
CA GLN A 68 -10.01 13.35 -1.36
C GLN A 68 -9.73 12.19 -0.41
N PHE A 69 -10.65 11.23 -0.40
CA PHE A 69 -10.54 10.03 0.41
C PHE A 69 -10.05 8.86 -0.43
N TYR A 70 -9.16 8.07 0.14
CA TYR A 70 -8.58 6.90 -0.49
C TYR A 70 -8.69 5.69 0.42
N GLN A 71 -9.04 4.55 -0.18
CA GLN A 71 -8.85 3.24 0.44
C GLN A 71 -7.47 2.76 0.02
N ILE A 72 -6.61 2.56 1.01
CA ILE A 72 -5.26 2.06 0.81
C ILE A 72 -5.28 0.58 1.11
N SER A 73 -5.04 -0.25 0.09
CA SER A 73 -4.83 -1.69 0.26
C SER A 73 -3.35 -2.00 0.07
N CYS A 74 -2.79 -2.74 1.02
CA CYS A 74 -1.41 -3.18 1.02
C CYS A 74 -1.37 -4.70 1.09
N GLU A 75 -0.57 -5.32 0.23
CA GLU A 75 -0.38 -6.77 0.18
C GLU A 75 1.13 -7.07 0.21
N ILE A 76 1.56 -8.04 1.02
CA ILE A 76 2.96 -8.49 0.99
C ILE A 76 3.26 -9.06 -0.41
N VAL A 77 4.32 -8.54 -1.04
CA VAL A 77 4.91 -9.17 -2.22
C VAL A 77 5.82 -10.29 -1.73
N SER A 78 5.49 -11.52 -2.12
CA SER A 78 6.28 -12.71 -1.78
C SER A 78 7.77 -12.51 -2.13
N PRO A 79 8.68 -12.56 -1.14
CA PRO A 79 10.12 -12.63 -1.37
C PRO A 79 10.53 -13.72 -2.36
N LEU A 80 9.87 -14.89 -2.33
CA LEU A 80 10.15 -15.96 -3.30
C LEU A 80 9.83 -15.53 -4.73
N VAL A 81 8.69 -14.87 -4.95
CA VAL A 81 8.31 -14.34 -6.27
C VAL A 81 9.31 -13.28 -6.75
N ILE A 82 9.77 -12.40 -5.86
CA ILE A 82 10.79 -11.40 -6.17
C ILE A 82 12.10 -12.09 -6.57
N ASN A 83 12.59 -13.04 -5.77
CA ASN A 83 13.84 -13.75 -6.03
C ASN A 83 13.78 -14.53 -7.34
N ASN A 84 12.67 -15.22 -7.62
CA ASN A 84 12.49 -15.93 -8.87
C ASN A 84 12.46 -14.98 -10.07
N CYS A 85 11.74 -13.85 -9.95
CA CYS A 85 11.70 -12.82 -10.97
C CYS A 85 13.11 -12.26 -11.25
N LEU A 86 13.88 -11.95 -10.21
CA LEU A 86 15.23 -11.43 -10.35
C LEU A 86 16.17 -12.45 -11.01
N SER A 87 16.11 -13.69 -10.55
CA SER A 87 16.96 -14.78 -11.06
C SER A 87 16.67 -15.08 -12.52
N LYS A 88 15.40 -15.14 -12.89
CA LYS A 88 15.00 -15.38 -14.28
C LYS A 88 15.37 -14.21 -15.19
N ASN A 89 15.02 -12.98 -14.81
CA ASN A 89 15.15 -11.82 -15.71
C ASN A 89 16.56 -11.24 -15.78
N PHE A 90 17.36 -11.37 -14.72
CA PHE A 90 18.71 -10.79 -14.67
C PHE A 90 19.83 -11.82 -14.72
N LEU A 91 19.60 -13.06 -14.26
CA LEU A 91 20.62 -14.11 -14.24
C LEU A 91 20.36 -15.23 -15.25
N GLY A 92 19.16 -15.31 -15.84
CA GLY A 92 18.77 -16.38 -16.75
C GLY A 92 18.62 -17.74 -16.07
N ILE A 93 18.51 -17.78 -14.73
CA ILE A 93 18.41 -19.01 -13.95
C ILE A 93 16.96 -19.18 -13.49
N GLU A 94 16.36 -20.31 -13.84
CA GLU A 94 15.05 -20.71 -13.31
C GLU A 94 15.23 -21.58 -12.05
N PHE A 95 14.64 -21.14 -10.95
CA PHE A 95 14.68 -21.91 -9.70
C PHE A 95 13.59 -23.00 -9.72
N GLN A 96 14.01 -24.27 -9.72
CA GLN A 96 13.16 -25.41 -9.37
C GLN A 96 13.24 -25.67 -7.86
N GLN A 97 12.57 -24.86 -7.05
CA GLN A 97 12.42 -25.17 -5.62
C GLN A 97 11.01 -25.69 -5.35
N ASN A 98 10.91 -26.77 -4.57
CA ASN A 98 9.68 -27.14 -3.88
C ASN A 98 9.34 -26.01 -2.92
N MET A 99 8.55 -25.04 -3.39
CA MET A 99 8.15 -23.90 -2.60
C MET A 99 7.16 -24.38 -1.55
N GLU A 100 7.68 -24.82 -0.39
CA GLU A 100 6.88 -24.83 0.84
C GLU A 100 6.19 -23.47 0.92
N GLN A 101 4.86 -23.48 1.05
CA GLN A 101 4.04 -22.29 0.96
C GLN A 101 4.57 -21.23 1.93
N GLU A 102 5.08 -20.11 1.38
CA GLU A 102 5.57 -19.01 2.18
C GLU A 102 4.43 -18.50 3.07
N ASN A 103 4.56 -18.67 4.39
CA ASN A 103 3.52 -18.28 5.33
C ASN A 103 3.59 -16.76 5.57
N LEU A 104 3.02 -16.00 4.64
CA LEU A 104 2.98 -14.54 4.69
C LEU A 104 1.86 -14.09 5.64
N VAL A 105 2.25 -13.57 6.80
CA VAL A 105 1.33 -13.02 7.80
C VAL A 105 1.83 -11.66 8.26
N LEU A 106 0.97 -10.66 8.12
CA LEU A 106 1.13 -9.34 8.72
C LEU A 106 0.64 -9.39 10.17
N ASN A 107 1.57 -9.23 11.11
CA ASN A 107 1.21 -9.00 12.50
C ASN A 107 0.67 -7.56 12.69
N PHE A 108 0.05 -7.31 13.84
CA PHE A 108 -0.56 -6.01 14.13
C PHE A 108 0.45 -4.85 14.08
N ASP A 109 1.64 -5.02 14.67
CA ASP A 109 2.67 -3.99 14.72
C ASP A 109 3.19 -3.62 13.33
N GLN A 110 3.34 -4.62 12.44
CA GLN A 110 3.68 -4.40 11.04
C GLN A 110 2.58 -3.61 10.31
N LYS A 111 1.30 -3.94 10.54
CA LYS A 111 0.18 -3.19 9.93
C LYS A 111 0.17 -1.73 10.37
N GLU A 112 0.35 -1.45 11.66
CA GLU A 112 0.40 -0.08 12.17
C GLU A 112 1.67 0.67 11.72
N ASN A 113 2.82 0.01 11.70
CA ASN A 113 4.06 0.58 11.17
C ASN A 113 3.93 0.99 9.70
N LEU A 114 3.39 0.09 8.87
CA LEU A 114 3.13 0.31 7.45
C LEU A 114 2.17 1.48 7.23
N LYS A 115 1.06 1.51 7.96
CA LYS A 115 0.06 2.58 7.91
C LYS A 115 0.66 3.94 8.30
N CYS A 116 1.43 4.00 9.38
CA CYS A 116 2.03 5.26 9.84
C CYS A 116 3.03 5.82 8.82
N HIS A 117 3.88 4.97 8.25
CA HIS A 117 4.86 5.38 7.26
C HIS A 117 4.22 5.75 5.91
N LEU A 118 3.23 5.00 5.44
CA LEU A 118 2.49 5.32 4.22
C LEU A 118 1.73 6.64 4.34
N LYS A 119 1.09 6.93 5.48
CA LYS A 119 0.40 8.23 5.66
C LYS A 119 1.37 9.42 5.55
N LYS A 120 2.57 9.29 6.10
CA LYS A 120 3.62 10.31 5.99
C LYS A 120 4.14 10.44 4.56
N TYR A 121 4.38 9.31 3.91
CA TYR A 121 4.86 9.26 2.52
C TYR A 121 3.85 9.89 1.56
N LEU A 122 2.59 9.42 1.60
CA LEU A 122 1.51 9.93 0.73
C LEU A 122 1.20 11.40 0.96
N GLY A 123 1.43 11.92 2.18
CA GLY A 123 1.28 13.35 2.49
C GLY A 123 2.23 14.27 1.74
N GLN A 124 3.25 13.74 1.05
CA GLN A 124 4.20 14.51 0.26
C GLN A 124 3.78 14.67 -1.21
N TYR A 125 2.71 13.99 -1.64
CA TYR A 125 2.34 13.89 -3.05
C TYR A 125 0.85 14.18 -3.27
N VAL A 126 0.52 14.54 -4.51
CA VAL A 126 -0.85 14.47 -5.05
C VAL A 126 -0.99 13.15 -5.80
N LEU A 127 -2.05 12.40 -5.55
CA LEU A 127 -2.22 11.09 -6.17
C LEU A 127 -2.80 11.25 -7.57
N GLU A 128 -2.17 10.61 -8.55
CA GLU A 128 -2.56 10.66 -9.96
C GLU A 128 -3.24 9.35 -10.35
N ILE A 129 -4.53 9.44 -10.67
CA ILE A 129 -5.32 8.33 -11.19
C ILE A 129 -5.03 8.22 -12.68
N LYS A 130 -4.31 7.18 -13.09
CA LYS A 130 -4.20 6.82 -14.50
C LYS A 130 -5.51 6.15 -14.92
N ASN A 131 -6.27 6.84 -15.78
CA ASN A 131 -7.44 6.31 -16.49
C ASN A 131 -7.02 5.28 -17.53
#